data_AF-A0A7H1MBP1-F1
#
_entry.id   AF-A0A7H1MBP1-F1
#
_cell.length_a   1.000
_cell.length_b   1.000
_cell.length_c   1.000
_cell.angle_alpha   90.00
_cell.angle_beta   90.00
_cell.angle_gamma   90.00
#
_symmetry.space_group_name_H-M   'P 1'
#
loop_
_entity.id
_entity.type
_entity.pdbx_description
1 polymer ?
#
loop_
_entity_poly.entity_id
_entity_poly.type
_entity_poly.pdbx_seq_one_letter_code
_entity_poly.pdbx_strand_id
1 'polypeptide(L)'
;MLHGFSELDAGGVGLIMTDAAVEMGAADVGRSGFALLYHISRESDGSSIAKVQTGMACFDYAAQKVCRLPERLGGILRPSEKVF
;
A
#
# COMPACT_ATOMS: atom_id res chain seq x y z
N MET A 1 -10.49 5.81 14.42
CA MET A 1 -11.87 6.33 14.46
C MET A 1 -11.80 7.73 15.05
N LEU A 2 -12.15 8.77 14.27
CA LEU A 2 -11.99 10.17 14.66
C LEU A 2 -13.22 10.59 15.47
N HIS A 3 -13.11 10.67 16.81
CA HIS A 3 -14.20 11.15 17.67
C HIS A 3 -15.57 10.47 17.45
N GLY A 4 -15.58 9.17 17.15
CA GLY A 4 -16.80 8.41 16.85
C GLY A 4 -17.31 8.53 15.41
N PHE A 5 -16.69 9.39 14.59
CA PHE A 5 -17.00 9.47 13.16
C PHE A 5 -16.29 8.37 12.36
N SER A 6 -16.97 7.95 11.30
CA SER A 6 -16.48 7.01 10.30
C SER A 6 -16.83 7.52 8.90
N GLU A 7 -16.27 6.91 7.85
CA GLU A 7 -16.66 7.21 6.46
C GLU A 7 -18.14 6.93 6.20
N LEU A 8 -18.73 5.99 6.95
CA LEU A 8 -20.14 5.62 6.84
C LEU A 8 -21.08 6.51 7.67
N ASP A 9 -20.57 7.20 8.69
CA ASP A 9 -21.34 8.09 9.56
C ASP A 9 -20.46 9.26 10.04
N ALA A 10 -20.57 10.37 9.32
CA ALA A 10 -19.95 11.65 9.62
C ALA A 10 -21.01 12.67 10.07
N GLY A 11 -21.80 12.30 11.09
CA GLY A 11 -22.86 13.17 11.63
C GLY A 11 -24.18 12.99 10.88
N GLY A 12 -24.55 11.75 10.56
CA GLY A 12 -25.79 11.40 9.85
C GLY A 12 -25.66 11.41 8.32
N VAL A 13 -24.47 11.64 7.78
CA VAL A 13 -24.16 11.55 6.34
C VAL A 13 -22.98 10.62 6.08
N GLY A 14 -23.00 9.92 4.95
CA GLY A 14 -21.85 9.16 4.46
C GLY A 14 -20.91 10.04 3.65
N LEU A 15 -19.62 9.72 3.68
CA LEU A 15 -18.60 10.36 2.84
C LEU A 15 -18.35 9.50 1.60
N ILE A 16 -18.24 10.12 0.44
CA ILE A 16 -17.84 9.45 -0.81
C ILE A 16 -16.56 10.13 -1.31
N MET A 17 -15.53 9.32 -1.55
CA MET A 17 -14.30 9.78 -2.19
C MET A 17 -14.56 10.06 -3.67
N THR A 18 -14.35 11.30 -4.09
CA THR A 18 -14.68 11.76 -5.44
C THR A 18 -13.63 11.41 -6.47
N ASP A 19 -12.35 11.44 -6.08
CA ASP A 19 -11.20 11.15 -6.94
C ASP A 19 -10.01 10.65 -6.11
N ALA A 20 -9.30 9.65 -6.64
CA ALA A 20 -8.00 9.22 -6.15
C ALA A 20 -7.31 8.34 -7.19
N ALA A 21 -6.08 8.68 -7.55
CA ALA A 21 -5.16 7.81 -8.27
C ALA A 21 -4.18 7.20 -7.26
N VAL A 22 -3.87 5.91 -7.42
CA VAL A 22 -2.93 5.19 -6.55
C VAL A 22 -1.84 4.55 -7.39
N GLU A 23 -0.61 5.01 -7.21
CA GLU A 23 0.58 4.38 -7.76
C GLU A 23 1.21 3.46 -6.71
N MET A 24 1.65 2.28 -7.13
CA MET A 24 2.29 1.31 -6.25
C MET A 24 3.71 1.00 -6.70
N GLY A 25 4.59 0.82 -5.72
CA GLY A 25 5.96 0.37 -5.92
C GLY A 25 6.38 -0.63 -4.85
N ALA A 26 7.53 -1.25 -5.09
CA ALA A 26 8.21 -2.08 -4.11
C ALA A 26 9.57 -1.46 -3.76
N ALA A 27 9.98 -1.59 -2.50
CA ALA A 27 11.29 -1.21 -2.00
C ALA A 27 11.78 -2.24 -0.98
N ASP A 28 13.02 -2.08 -0.52
CA ASP A 28 13.60 -2.87 0.59
C ASP A 28 13.40 -4.39 0.45
N VAL A 29 13.57 -4.91 -0.77
CA VAL A 29 13.35 -6.33 -1.07
C VAL A 29 14.42 -7.18 -0.37
N GLY A 30 14.00 -7.86 0.70
CA GLY A 30 14.84 -8.68 1.54
C GLY A 30 14.63 -10.19 1.33
N ARG A 31 15.21 -10.99 2.23
CA ARG A 31 15.17 -12.47 2.12
C ARG A 31 13.75 -13.03 2.27
N SER A 32 12.90 -12.43 3.08
CA SER A 32 11.59 -12.98 3.48
C SER A 32 10.45 -11.96 3.41
N GLY A 33 10.68 -10.83 2.74
CA GLY A 33 9.75 -9.70 2.74
C GLY A 33 10.28 -8.54 1.93
N PHE A 34 9.46 -7.50 1.83
CA PHE A 34 9.74 -6.28 1.07
C PHE A 34 8.82 -5.16 1.58
N ALA A 35 9.10 -3.91 1.23
CA ALA A 35 8.20 -2.80 1.46
C ALA A 35 7.29 -2.57 0.24
N LEU A 36 6.00 -2.31 0.46
CA LEU A 36 5.10 -1.73 -0.54
C LEU A 36 4.96 -0.23 -0.31
N LEU A 37 5.19 0.52 -1.38
CA LEU A 37 5.06 1.96 -1.44
C LEU A 37 3.76 2.31 -2.16
N TYR A 38 3.03 3.28 -1.62
CA TYR A 38 1.82 3.83 -2.23
C TYR A 38 1.97 5.33 -2.34
N HIS A 39 1.69 5.88 -3.53
CA HIS A 39 1.49 7.30 -3.71
C HIS A 39 0.05 7.54 -4.15
N ILE A 40 -0.71 8.19 -3.28
CA ILE A 40 -2.08 8.60 -3.55
C ILE A 40 -2.04 10.06 -4.02
N SER A 41 -2.57 10.31 -5.20
CA SER A 41 -2.69 11.65 -5.77
C SER A 41 -4.12 11.93 -6.19
N ARG A 42 -4.47 13.22 -6.24
CA ARG A 42 -5.72 13.67 -6.83
C ARG A 42 -5.62 13.53 -8.34
N GLU A 43 -6.55 12.83 -8.95
CA GLU A 43 -6.51 12.57 -10.40
C GLU A 43 -6.66 13.86 -11.22
N SER A 44 -7.40 14.85 -10.73
CA SER A 44 -7.70 16.07 -11.49
C SER A 44 -6.49 16.96 -11.77
N ASP A 45 -5.52 17.01 -10.86
CA ASP A 45 -4.37 17.93 -10.93
C ASP A 45 -3.02 17.27 -10.57
N GLY A 46 -3.02 15.98 -10.24
CA GLY A 46 -1.83 15.24 -9.82
C GLY A 46 -1.32 15.60 -8.43
N SER A 47 -2.06 16.41 -7.65
CA SER A 47 -1.63 16.85 -6.32
C SER A 47 -1.48 15.67 -5.37
N SER A 48 -0.36 15.60 -4.65
CA SER A 48 -0.06 14.51 -3.72
C SER A 48 -0.99 14.57 -2.50
N ILE A 49 -1.78 13.53 -2.28
CA ILE A 49 -2.67 13.38 -1.12
C ILE A 49 -1.94 12.66 0.01
N ALA A 50 -1.30 11.52 -0.29
CA ALA A 50 -0.59 10.72 0.71
C ALA A 50 0.55 9.90 0.10
N LYS A 51 1.63 9.73 0.85
CA LYS A 51 2.67 8.74 0.58
C LYS A 51 2.71 7.76 1.75
N VAL A 52 2.62 6.47 1.46
CA VAL A 52 2.52 5.41 2.47
C VAL A 52 3.53 4.33 2.17
N GLN A 53 4.18 3.81 3.21
CA GLN A 53 5.04 2.64 3.15
C GLN A 53 4.54 1.59 4.14
N THR A 54 4.43 0.35 3.66
CA THR A 54 4.04 -0.80 4.49
C THR A 54 5.03 -1.94 4.33
N GLY A 55 5.26 -2.71 5.39
CA GLY A 55 6.08 -3.91 5.34
C GLY A 55 5.26 -5.15 4.97
N MET A 56 5.77 -5.94 4.05
CA MET A 56 5.20 -7.22 3.63
C MET A 56 6.13 -8.36 4.03
N ALA A 57 5.56 -9.44 4.58
CA ALA A 57 6.28 -10.67 4.89
C ALA A 57 5.74 -11.82 4.02
N CYS A 58 6.63 -12.66 3.50
CA CYS A 58 6.25 -13.91 2.86
C CYS A 58 5.92 -14.91 3.96
N PHE A 59 4.65 -15.32 4.03
CA PHE A 59 4.17 -16.25 5.05
C PHE A 59 3.64 -17.52 4.40
N ASP A 60 4.15 -18.67 4.83
CA ASP A 60 3.63 -19.98 4.49
C ASP A 60 2.50 -20.31 5.47
N TYR A 61 1.26 -20.26 5.01
CA TYR A 61 0.08 -20.53 5.83
C TYR A 61 -0.09 -22.02 6.17
N ALA A 62 0.43 -22.94 5.35
CA ALA A 62 0.36 -24.36 5.64
C ALA A 62 1.33 -24.73 6.78
N ALA A 63 2.53 -24.17 6.74
CA ALA A 63 3.52 -24.35 7.80
C ALA A 63 3.42 -23.30 8.93
N GLN A 64 2.48 -22.36 8.83
CA GLN A 64 2.28 -21.20 9.71
C GLN A 64 3.58 -20.46 10.10
N LYS A 65 4.42 -20.13 9.13
CA LYS A 65 5.72 -19.48 9.38
C LYS A 65 6.10 -18.48 8.29
N VAL A 66 6.93 -17.51 8.66
CA VAL A 66 7.61 -16.65 7.67
C VAL A 66 8.56 -17.50 6.83
N CYS A 67 8.49 -17.34 5.52
CA CYS A 67 9.28 -18.09 4.54
C CYS A 67 10.09 -17.14 3.65
N ARG A 68 10.98 -17.73 2.86
CA ARG A 68 11.80 -16.96 1.92
C ARG A 68 10.93 -16.36 0.83
N LEU A 69 11.30 -15.16 0.36
CA LEU A 69 10.73 -14.53 -0.81
C LEU A 69 10.83 -15.49 -2.01
N PRO A 70 9.70 -15.85 -2.64
CA PRO A 70 9.72 -16.71 -3.82
C PRO A 70 10.50 -16.06 -4.97
N GLU A 71 11.36 -16.82 -5.64
CA GLU A 71 12.24 -16.28 -6.70
C GLU A 71 11.48 -15.57 -7.81
N ARG A 72 10.35 -16.15 -8.25
CA ARG A 72 9.48 -15.54 -9.26
C ARG A 72 8.98 -14.17 -8.82
N LEU A 73 8.58 -14.04 -7.56
CA LEU A 73 8.09 -12.77 -7.02
C LEU A 73 9.24 -11.77 -6.91
N GLY A 74 10.40 -12.20 -6.41
CA GLY A 74 11.61 -11.37 -6.36
C GLY A 74 12.03 -10.81 -7.72
N GLY A 75 11.86 -11.59 -8.80
CA GLY A 75 12.15 -11.11 -10.17
C GLY A 75 11.18 -10.06 -10.71
N ILE A 76 9.96 -9.98 -10.15
CA ILE A 76 8.92 -9.01 -10.53
C ILE A 76 9.00 -7.74 -9.67
N LEU A 77 9.40 -7.88 -8.40
CA LEU A 77 9.61 -6.77 -7.46
C LEU A 77 10.83 -5.95 -7.85
N ARG A 78 10.71 -5.20 -8.95
CA ARG A 78 11.68 -4.19 -9.35
C ARG A 78 11.48 -2.98 -8.44
N PRO A 79 12.55 -2.43 -7.85
CA PRO A 79 12.48 -1.12 -7.21
C PRO A 79 11.94 -0.13 -8.25
N SER A 80 10.78 0.46 -7.97
CA SER A 80 10.28 1.54 -8.82
C SER A 80 10.98 2.82 -8.37
N GLU A 81 11.87 3.36 -9.21
CA GLU A 81 12.56 4.64 -8.96
C GLU A 81 11.59 5.85 -8.91
N LYS A 82 10.29 5.63 -9.17
CA LYS A 82 9.32 6.72 -9.39
C LYS A 82 8.27 6.92 -8.30
N VAL A 83 8.28 6.17 -7.19
CA VAL A 83 7.24 6.33 -6.14
C VAL A 83 7.62 7.41 -5.10
N PHE A 84 8.63 8.23 -5.38
CA PHE A 84 8.98 9.40 -4.57
C PHE A 84 9.17 10.66 -5.40
#